data_AF-A0A7S2H2P7-F1
#
_entry.id   AF-A0A7S2H2P7-F1
#
_cell.length_a   1.000
_cell.length_b   1.000
_cell.length_c   1.000
_cell.angle_alpha   90.00
_cell.angle_beta   90.00
_cell.angle_gamma   90.00
#
_symmetry.space_group_name_H-M   'P 1'
#
loop_
_entity.id
_entity.type
_entity.pdbx_description
1 polymer ?
#
loop_
_entity_poly.entity_id
_entity_poly.type
_entity_poly.pdbx_seq_one_letter_code
_entity_poly.pdbx_strand_id
1 'polypeptide(L)'
;QSENAVELNRCKYQNMAEIPMIRLDKDNLQCRDAKESQADCTDCRQMAFSDIVVANSKVCRSPWLCHYHNPNIDSRVCHGMHKSWYQMRKDLENDEESVYYSASEKRGKYYPEHFMGFCQGGQKGNYLPMKQQGRKQDE
;
A
#
# COMPACT_ATOMS: atom_id res chain seq x y z
N GLN A 1 -12.66 -37.60 0.05
CA GLN A 1 -11.74 -36.47 -0.18
C GLN A 1 -12.31 -35.29 0.59
N SER A 2 -11.53 -34.70 1.49
CA SER A 2 -11.99 -33.59 2.35
C SER A 2 -11.81 -32.28 1.58
N GLU A 3 -12.86 -31.80 0.92
CA GLU A 3 -12.90 -30.48 0.30
C GLU A 3 -13.25 -29.41 1.35
N ASN A 4 -12.26 -29.01 2.17
CA ASN A 4 -12.38 -27.87 3.07
C ASN A 4 -11.77 -26.61 2.42
N ALA A 5 -12.20 -26.30 1.19
CA ALA A 5 -11.81 -25.06 0.53
C ALA A 5 -12.93 -24.02 0.72
N VAL A 6 -12.58 -22.82 1.18
CA VAL A 6 -13.49 -21.69 1.32
C VAL A 6 -13.01 -20.58 0.39
N GLU A 7 -13.89 -20.07 -0.47
CA GLU A 7 -13.61 -18.92 -1.30
C GLU A 7 -13.49 -17.66 -0.43
N LEU A 8 -12.36 -16.97 -0.53
CA LEU A 8 -12.11 -15.75 0.24
C LEU A 8 -12.60 -14.53 -0.51
N ASN A 9 -13.17 -13.56 0.21
CA ASN A 9 -13.57 -12.28 -0.35
C ASN A 9 -12.35 -11.53 -0.92
N ARG A 10 -12.27 -11.42 -2.25
CA ARG A 10 -11.17 -10.78 -2.97
C ARG A 10 -11.00 -9.30 -2.60
N CYS A 11 -12.09 -8.60 -2.27
CA CYS A 11 -12.02 -7.21 -1.82
C CYS A 11 -11.29 -7.07 -0.46
N LYS A 12 -11.29 -8.12 0.37
CA LYS A 12 -10.68 -8.12 1.70
C LYS A 12 -9.31 -8.80 1.77
N TYR A 13 -9.18 -9.98 1.17
CA TYR A 13 -8.01 -10.87 1.31
C TYR A 13 -7.13 -10.96 0.06
N GLN A 14 -7.45 -10.21 -1.00
CA GLN A 14 -6.61 -10.10 -2.20
C GLN A 14 -6.91 -8.80 -2.95
N ASN A 15 -6.96 -7.68 -2.22
CA ASN A 15 -7.35 -6.40 -2.79
C ASN A 15 -6.25 -5.91 -3.74
N MET A 16 -6.54 -5.81 -5.04
CA MET A 16 -5.56 -5.38 -6.04
C MET A 16 -5.40 -3.85 -6.13
N ALA A 17 -6.12 -3.09 -5.30
CA ALA A 17 -6.19 -1.63 -5.33
C ALA A 17 -6.54 -1.06 -6.71
N GLU A 18 -7.35 -1.81 -7.46
CA GLU A 18 -7.81 -1.42 -8.79
C GLU A 18 -8.82 -0.27 -8.70
N ILE A 19 -8.82 0.61 -9.71
CA ILE A 19 -9.72 1.76 -9.76
C ILE A 19 -11.18 1.27 -9.70
N PRO A 20 -11.97 1.73 -8.72
CA PRO A 20 -13.32 1.22 -8.45
C PRO A 20 -14.31 1.58 -9.56
N MET A 21 -14.18 2.79 -10.11
CA MET A 21 -15.12 3.36 -11.08
C MET A 21 -14.50 3.45 -12.48
N ILE A 22 -15.31 3.23 -13.50
CA ILE A 22 -15.00 3.62 -14.88
C ILE A 22 -15.88 4.82 -15.20
N ARG A 23 -15.26 5.84 -15.81
CA ARG A 23 -15.99 6.99 -16.33
C ARG A 23 -16.52 6.65 -17.72
N LEU A 24 -17.84 6.66 -17.89
CA LEU A 24 -18.51 6.43 -19.17
C LEU A 24 -18.66 7.75 -19.95
N ASP A 25 -19.01 8.84 -19.26
CA ASP A 25 -19.05 10.21 -19.77
C ASP A 25 -18.75 11.22 -18.64
N LYS A 26 -19.01 12.52 -18.85
CA LYS A 26 -18.67 13.57 -17.86
C LYS A 26 -19.39 13.39 -16.53
N ASP A 27 -20.61 12.85 -16.53
CA ASP A 27 -21.50 12.81 -15.37
C ASP A 27 -21.79 11.38 -14.91
N ASN A 28 -21.50 10.38 -15.74
CA ASN A 28 -21.78 8.97 -15.45
C ASN A 28 -20.51 8.19 -15.06
N LEU A 29 -20.47 7.80 -13.78
CA LEU A 29 -19.52 6.83 -13.24
C LEU A 29 -20.23 5.49 -13.07
N GLN A 30 -19.60 4.41 -13.53
CA GLN A 30 -20.09 3.05 -13.35
C GLN A 30 -19.05 2.20 -12.61
N CYS A 31 -19.51 1.25 -11.78
CA CYS A 31 -18.60 0.24 -11.23
C CYS A 31 -17.83 -0.47 -12.36
N ARG A 32 -16.53 -0.70 -12.15
CA ARG A 32 -15.72 -1.50 -13.08
C ARG A 32 -16.25 -2.93 -13.28
N ASP A 33 -16.90 -3.49 -12.26
CA ASP A 33 -17.42 -4.87 -12.26
C ASP A 33 -18.93 -4.94 -12.51
N ALA A 34 -19.51 -4.04 -13.31
CA ALA A 34 -20.96 -3.93 -13.53
C ALA A 34 -21.67 -5.16 -14.17
N LYS A 35 -21.07 -6.35 -14.15
CA LYS A 35 -21.77 -7.62 -14.35
C LYS A 35 -22.38 -8.08 -13.03
N GLU A 36 -23.71 -7.96 -12.98
CA GLU A 36 -24.67 -8.69 -12.15
C GLU A 36 -24.17 -9.44 -10.90
N SER A 37 -24.74 -9.07 -9.76
CA SER A 37 -25.10 -9.97 -8.65
C SER A 37 -24.02 -10.59 -7.76
N GLN A 38 -22.74 -10.19 -7.83
CA GLN A 38 -21.85 -10.47 -6.71
C GLN A 38 -22.13 -9.49 -5.58
N ALA A 39 -23.17 -9.84 -4.81
CA ALA A 39 -23.64 -9.18 -3.60
C ALA A 39 -22.57 -9.09 -2.47
N ASP A 40 -21.37 -9.59 -2.73
CA ASP A 40 -20.32 -9.82 -1.74
C ASP A 40 -19.07 -8.92 -1.91
N CYS A 41 -18.99 -8.08 -2.95
CA CYS A 41 -17.93 -7.04 -3.11
C CYS A 41 -18.51 -5.60 -3.15
N THR A 42 -19.63 -5.41 -2.46
CA THR A 42 -20.83 -4.66 -2.91
C THR A 42 -20.85 -3.14 -2.73
N ASP A 43 -19.89 -2.45 -3.32
CA ASP A 43 -20.22 -1.31 -4.19
C ASP A 43 -18.94 -0.91 -4.91
N CYS A 44 -18.79 -1.26 -6.19
CA CYS A 44 -17.66 -0.88 -7.02
C CYS A 44 -16.24 -1.06 -6.41
N ARG A 45 -15.97 -2.02 -5.50
CA ARG A 45 -14.66 -2.12 -4.78
C ARG A 45 -14.37 -0.90 -3.89
N GLN A 46 -15.41 -0.31 -3.31
CA GLN A 46 -15.32 0.85 -2.42
C GLN A 46 -14.94 0.53 -0.96
N MET A 47 -14.46 -0.69 -0.69
CA MET A 47 -14.01 -1.11 0.65
C MET A 47 -13.05 -0.10 1.29
N ALA A 48 -13.28 0.24 2.56
CA ALA A 48 -12.40 1.11 3.31
C ALA A 48 -11.03 0.43 3.49
N PHE A 49 -9.95 1.20 3.46
CA PHE A 49 -8.60 0.64 3.59
C PHE A 49 -8.40 -0.10 4.93
N SER A 50 -9.06 0.36 6.01
CA SER A 50 -9.05 -0.29 7.33
C SER A 50 -9.59 -1.72 7.33
N ASP A 51 -10.44 -2.06 6.37
CA ASP A 51 -11.12 -3.35 6.34
C ASP A 51 -10.40 -4.36 5.43
N ILE A 52 -9.37 -3.91 4.71
CA ILE A 52 -8.52 -4.73 3.85
C ILE A 52 -7.47 -5.43 4.71
N VAL A 53 -7.40 -6.76 4.62
CA VAL A 53 -6.43 -7.57 5.35
C VAL A 53 -5.17 -7.79 4.52
N VAL A 54 -5.33 -8.03 3.21
CA VAL A 54 -4.22 -8.24 2.29
C VAL A 54 -4.44 -7.40 1.03
N ALA A 55 -3.49 -6.50 0.77
CA ALA A 55 -3.44 -5.70 -0.44
C ALA A 55 -2.26 -6.11 -1.33
N ASN A 56 -2.46 -6.09 -2.64
CA ASN A 56 -1.42 -6.36 -3.62
C ASN A 56 -0.91 -5.04 -4.21
N SER A 57 0.41 -4.84 -4.19
CA SER A 57 1.03 -3.60 -4.66
C SER A 57 1.20 -3.49 -6.18
N LYS A 58 0.78 -4.48 -6.98
CA LYS A 58 0.99 -4.51 -8.43
C LYS A 58 0.44 -3.26 -9.13
N VAL A 59 -0.75 -2.79 -8.73
CA VAL A 59 -1.37 -1.58 -9.30
C VAL A 59 -0.75 -0.32 -8.70
N CYS A 60 -0.51 -0.30 -7.38
CA CYS A 60 0.02 0.86 -6.68
C CYS A 60 1.49 1.15 -6.95
N ARG A 61 2.19 0.22 -7.62
CA ARG A 61 3.64 0.17 -7.77
C ARG A 61 4.34 -0.04 -6.42
N SER A 62 5.65 -0.21 -6.47
CA SER A 62 6.43 -0.41 -5.25
C SER A 62 6.54 0.88 -4.43
N PRO A 63 6.42 0.81 -3.08
CA PRO A 63 6.55 1.97 -2.21
C PRO A 63 7.86 2.74 -2.43
N TRP A 64 8.99 2.04 -2.58
CA TRP A 64 10.32 2.63 -2.81
C TRP A 64 10.50 3.37 -4.14
N LEU A 65 9.46 3.50 -4.97
CA LEU A 65 9.44 4.44 -6.08
C LEU A 65 9.00 5.85 -5.66
N CYS A 66 8.61 6.04 -4.39
CA CYS A 66 8.14 7.32 -3.85
C CYS A 66 6.99 7.94 -4.66
N HIS A 67 6.15 7.08 -5.24
CA HIS A 67 4.99 7.54 -5.99
C HIS A 67 3.88 7.96 -5.02
N TYR A 68 3.51 9.24 -5.07
CA TYR A 68 2.44 9.77 -4.23
C TYR A 68 1.09 9.49 -4.89
N HIS A 69 0.22 8.81 -4.15
CA HIS A 69 -1.17 8.56 -4.54
C HIS A 69 -2.05 9.60 -3.87
N ASN A 70 -2.95 10.24 -4.62
CA ASN A 70 -3.89 11.18 -4.01
C ASN A 70 -4.87 10.41 -3.10
N PRO A 71 -5.33 10.98 -1.98
CA PRO A 71 -6.27 10.30 -1.08
C PRO A 71 -7.73 10.29 -1.62
N ASN A 72 -7.91 10.34 -2.94
CA ASN A 72 -9.22 10.32 -3.58
C ASN A 72 -9.75 8.88 -3.74
N ILE A 73 -11.02 8.73 -4.13
CA ILE A 73 -11.67 7.43 -4.24
C ILE A 73 -10.90 6.43 -5.12
N ASP A 74 -10.25 6.90 -6.18
CA ASP A 74 -9.56 6.07 -7.18
C ASP A 74 -8.24 5.47 -6.68
N SER A 75 -7.59 6.13 -5.72
CA SER A 75 -6.26 5.75 -5.25
C SER A 75 -6.13 5.69 -3.72
N ARG A 76 -7.24 5.78 -2.98
CA ARG A 76 -7.28 5.71 -1.50
C ARG A 76 -6.61 4.45 -0.95
N VAL A 77 -6.78 3.30 -1.60
CA VAL A 77 -6.18 2.03 -1.17
C VAL A 77 -4.67 2.09 -1.34
N CYS A 78 -4.19 2.58 -2.49
CA CYS A 78 -2.76 2.77 -2.72
C CYS A 78 -2.15 3.82 -1.77
N HIS A 79 -2.88 4.90 -1.49
CA HIS A 79 -2.48 5.92 -0.53
C HIS A 79 -2.34 5.30 0.88
N GLY A 80 -3.36 4.60 1.35
CA GLY A 80 -3.33 3.92 2.65
C GLY A 80 -2.19 2.90 2.72
N MET A 81 -2.05 2.07 1.70
CA MET A 81 -1.02 1.03 1.64
C MET A 81 0.40 1.61 1.70
N HIS A 82 0.69 2.65 0.90
CA HIS A 82 2.01 3.31 0.95
C HIS A 82 2.24 3.96 2.31
N LYS A 83 1.26 4.71 2.84
CA LYS A 83 1.39 5.34 4.16
C LYS A 83 1.66 4.31 5.27
N SER A 84 0.93 3.20 5.29
CA SER A 84 1.13 2.11 6.24
C SER A 84 2.49 1.42 6.05
N TRP A 85 2.95 1.25 4.82
CA TRP A 85 4.28 0.71 4.55
C TRP A 85 5.39 1.58 5.18
N TYR A 86 5.30 2.91 5.00
CA TYR A 86 6.27 3.84 5.59
C TYR A 86 6.13 3.93 7.11
N GLN A 87 4.92 3.78 7.65
CA GLN A 87 4.70 3.67 9.11
C GLN A 87 5.39 2.42 9.68
N MET A 88 5.13 1.25 9.12
CA MET A 88 5.77 0.00 9.56
C MET A 88 7.29 0.09 9.48
N ARG A 89 7.82 0.70 8.41
CA ARG A 89 9.27 0.95 8.32
C ARG A 89 9.76 1.89 9.42
N LYS A 90 9.05 3.01 9.68
CA LYS A 90 9.42 3.96 10.73
C LYS A 90 9.47 3.27 12.08
N ASP A 91 8.48 2.42 12.36
CA ASP A 91 8.39 1.67 13.61
C ASP A 91 9.54 0.67 13.71
N LEU A 92 9.82 -0.08 12.64
CA LEU A 92 10.94 -1.02 12.57
C LEU A 92 12.32 -0.34 12.74
N GLU A 93 12.52 0.86 12.18
CA GLU A 93 13.78 1.62 12.33
C GLU A 93 13.89 2.34 13.68
N ASN A 94 12.77 2.56 14.38
CA ASN A 94 12.73 3.16 15.71
C ASN A 94 12.77 2.12 16.83
N ASP A 95 12.61 0.85 16.51
CA ASP A 95 12.76 -0.25 17.45
C ASP A 95 14.23 -0.34 17.89
N GLU A 96 14.50 0.14 19.11
CA GLU A 96 15.84 0.16 19.70
C GLU A 96 16.36 -1.26 20.00
N GLU A 97 15.48 -2.26 20.08
CA GLU A 97 15.85 -3.66 20.26
C GLU A 97 16.21 -4.35 18.92
N SER A 98 16.00 -3.67 17.79
CA SER A 98 16.27 -4.23 16.47
C SER A 98 17.78 -4.44 16.25
N VAL A 99 18.19 -5.71 16.24
CA VAL A 99 19.56 -6.12 15.92
C VAL A 99 19.87 -6.11 14.40
N TYR A 100 18.84 -5.94 13.56
CA TYR A 100 18.98 -6.05 12.10
C TYR A 100 19.04 -4.71 11.40
N TYR A 101 18.40 -3.68 11.96
CA TYR A 101 18.25 -2.39 11.31
C TYR A 101 18.75 -1.27 12.20
N SER A 102 19.28 -0.23 11.56
CA SER A 102 19.60 1.02 12.23
C SER A 102 18.77 2.13 11.62
N ALA A 103 18.47 3.15 12.42
CA ALA A 103 17.71 4.30 11.95
C ALA A 103 18.39 4.92 10.71
N SER A 104 17.63 5.02 9.62
CA SER A 104 18.09 5.71 8.42
C SER A 104 18.02 7.23 8.64
N GLU A 105 18.77 7.98 7.83
CA GLU A 105 18.69 9.43 7.83
C GLU A 105 17.36 9.84 7.20
N LYS A 106 16.35 10.15 8.02
CA LYS A 106 14.98 10.59 7.64
C LYS A 106 14.96 12.00 7.06
N ARG A 107 15.84 12.29 6.11
CA ARG A 107 16.10 13.63 5.53
C ARG A 107 15.22 13.97 4.32
N GLY A 108 14.33 13.08 3.94
CA GLY A 108 13.37 13.29 2.85
C GLY A 108 12.35 14.37 3.19
N LYS A 109 12.03 15.23 2.22
CA LYS A 109 11.06 16.33 2.37
C LYS A 109 9.85 16.18 1.45
N TYR A 110 9.80 15.13 0.64
CA TYR A 110 8.68 14.87 -0.24
C TYR A 110 7.54 14.27 0.59
N TYR A 111 6.38 14.94 0.61
CA TYR A 111 5.18 14.60 1.41
C TYR A 111 5.51 13.94 2.77
N PRO A 112 6.09 14.68 3.74
CA PRO A 112 6.66 14.09 4.96
C PRO A 112 5.62 13.34 5.81
N GLU A 113 4.36 13.76 5.81
CA GLU A 113 3.27 13.06 6.52
C GLU A 113 2.91 11.70 5.90
N HIS A 114 3.27 11.48 4.64
CA HIS A 114 2.96 10.25 3.90
C HIS A 114 4.19 9.33 3.82
N PHE A 115 5.35 9.90 3.49
CA PHE A 115 6.59 9.16 3.30
C PHE A 115 7.51 9.16 4.53
N MET A 116 7.14 9.85 5.61
CA MET A 116 7.84 9.84 6.91
C MET A 116 9.33 10.17 6.85
N GLY A 117 9.71 11.03 5.91
CA GLY A 117 11.09 11.45 5.70
C GLY A 117 11.94 10.45 4.90
N PHE A 118 11.36 9.39 4.33
CA PHE A 118 12.09 8.36 3.58
C PHE A 118 12.16 8.61 2.07
N CYS A 119 11.56 9.69 1.58
CA CYS A 119 11.54 10.06 0.16
C CYS A 119 12.00 11.50 -0.05
N GLN A 120 12.93 11.70 -0.99
CA GLN A 120 13.45 13.01 -1.39
C GLN A 120 12.65 13.65 -2.54
N GLY A 121 11.91 12.86 -3.31
CA GLY A 121 11.19 13.29 -4.51
C GLY A 121 10.35 12.17 -5.12
N GLY A 122 9.54 12.50 -6.13
CA GLY A 122 8.53 11.60 -6.73
C GLY A 122 9.00 10.71 -7.88
N GLN A 123 10.29 10.36 -7.93
CA GLN A 123 10.88 9.54 -9.00
C GLN A 123 11.81 8.45 -8.47
N LYS A 124 12.13 7.47 -9.32
CA LYS A 124 13.11 6.40 -9.01
C LYS A 124 14.43 7.01 -8.55
N GLY A 125 15.03 6.44 -7.51
CA GLY A 125 16.30 6.90 -6.94
C GLY A 125 16.17 7.91 -5.80
N ASN A 126 14.97 8.45 -5.56
CA ASN A 126 14.74 9.38 -4.44
C ASN A 126 14.36 8.70 -3.12
N TYR A 127 14.25 7.38 -3.13
CA TYR A 127 13.98 6.59 -1.94
C TYR A 127 15.27 6.43 -1.13
N LEU A 128 15.18 6.73 0.16
CA LEU A 128 16.27 6.57 1.12
C LEU A 128 16.21 5.15 1.68
N PRO A 129 17.13 4.23 1.35
CA PRO A 129 17.05 2.84 1.78
C PRO A 129 17.26 2.67 3.29
N MET A 130 16.74 1.56 3.84
CA MET A 130 17.02 1.15 5.22
C MET A 130 18.50 0.82 5.36
N LYS A 131 19.09 1.15 6.50
CA LYS A 131 20.47 0.76 6.83
C LYS A 131 20.43 -0.56 7.59
N GLN A 132 20.96 -1.62 7.00
CA GLN A 132 21.17 -2.89 7.70
C GLN A 132 22.35 -2.75 8.66
N GLN A 133 22.20 -3.22 9.90
CA GLN A 133 23.35 -3.40 10.77
C GLN A 133 24.18 -4.55 10.18
N GLY A 134 25.45 -4.30 9.89
CA GLY A 134 26.35 -5.38 9.48
C GLY A 134 26.37 -6.42 10.60
N ARG A 135 26.18 -7.70 10.28
CA ARG A 135 26.53 -8.77 11.22
C ARG A 135 27.99 -8.53 11.58
N LYS A 136 28.28 -8.31 12.86
CA LYS A 136 29.61 -8.66 13.37
C LYS A 136 29.78 -10.14 13.01
N GLN A 137 30.72 -10.43 12.12
CA GLN A 137 31.20 -11.80 12.01
C GLN A 137 31.82 -12.08 13.37
N ASP A 138 31.18 -12.95 14.14
CA ASP A 138 31.80 -13.50 15.33
C ASP A 138 33.04 -14.26 14.84
N GLU A 139 34.21 -13.69 15.09
CA GLU A 139 35.53 -14.36 14.96
C GLU A 139 35.71 -15.40 16.07
#